data_AF-A0A2V7MDM1-F1
#
_entry.id   AF-A0A2V7MDM1-F1
#
_cell.length_a   1.000
_cell.length_b   1.000
_cell.length_c   1.000
_cell.angle_alpha   90.00
_cell.angle_beta   90.00
_cell.angle_gamma   90.00
#
_symmetry.space_group_name_H-M   'P 1'
#
loop_
_entity.id
_entity.type
_entity.pdbx_description
1 polymer ?
#
loop_
_entity_poly.entity_id
_entity_poly.type
_entity_poly.pdbx_seq_one_letter_code
_entity_poly.pdbx_strand_id
1 'polypeptide(L)'
;YPDPRHLPEVRTWLSQVGEYADDLLALLPGLAVSRFPFPVSRLPKVVAAVRAAKDPLTVKDLAVKGDDLLAAGVRPGPQVGETLERLLAEVLEDPSRNTREYLLSRV
;
A
#
# COMPACT_ATOMS: atom_id res chain seq x y z
N TYR A 1 13.67 -4.90 -0.06
CA TYR A 1 12.77 -4.60 1.05
C TYR A 1 12.72 -3.10 1.24
N PRO A 2 11.55 -2.52 1.59
CA PRO A 2 11.40 -1.09 1.84
C PRO A 2 12.17 -0.66 3.09
N ASP A 3 12.57 0.60 3.17
CA ASP A 3 13.16 1.15 4.39
C ASP A 3 12.07 1.28 5.47
N PRO A 4 12.20 0.64 6.65
CA PRO A 4 11.24 0.76 7.74
C PRO A 4 11.02 2.20 8.24
N ARG A 5 11.92 3.13 7.93
CA ARG A 5 11.79 4.55 8.29
C ARG A 5 10.87 5.32 7.33
N HIS A 6 10.66 4.79 6.13
CA HIS A 6 9.82 5.40 5.09
C HIS A 6 8.49 4.66 4.98
N LEU A 7 7.50 5.09 5.77
CA LEU A 7 6.17 4.47 5.79
C LEU A 7 5.50 4.34 4.40
N PRO A 8 5.61 5.32 3.49
CA PRO A 8 5.09 5.16 2.13
C PRO A 8 5.67 3.96 1.39
N GLU A 9 6.99 3.73 1.48
CA GLU A 9 7.63 2.58 0.84
C GLU A 9 7.13 1.26 1.43
N VAL A 10 6.91 1.21 2.75
CA VAL A 10 6.38 0.01 3.41
C VAL A 10 4.96 -0.28 2.94
N ARG A 11 4.11 0.74 2.79
CA ARG A 11 2.75 0.59 2.28
C ARG A 11 2.75 0.15 0.81
N THR A 12 3.57 0.76 -0.03
CA THR A 12 3.72 0.38 -1.44
C THR A 12 4.20 -1.06 -1.56
N TRP A 13 5.20 -1.46 -0.77
CA TRP A 13 5.66 -2.84 -0.74
C TRP A 13 4.56 -3.80 -0.27
N LEU A 14 3.80 -3.46 0.76
CA LEU A 14 2.67 -4.28 1.22
C LEU A 14 1.56 -4.39 0.16
N SER A 15 1.28 -3.30 -0.56
CA SER A 15 0.33 -3.26 -1.66
C SER A 15 0.72 -4.20 -2.80
N GLN A 16 2.01 -4.20 -3.18
CA GLN A 16 2.55 -5.04 -4.25
C GLN A 16 2.67 -6.52 -3.86
N VAL A 17 3.09 -6.80 -2.62
CA VAL A 17 3.33 -8.16 -2.16
C VAL A 17 2.04 -8.86 -1.70
N GLY A 18 1.08 -8.10 -1.17
CA GLY A 18 -0.22 -8.60 -0.77
C GLY A 18 -0.13 -9.66 0.34
N GLU A 19 -0.69 -10.84 0.06
CA GLU A 19 -0.78 -11.95 1.02
C GLU A 19 0.58 -12.60 1.32
N TYR A 20 1.53 -12.54 0.39
CA TYR A 20 2.86 -13.14 0.56
C TYR A 20 3.80 -12.34 1.47
N ALA A 21 3.33 -11.24 2.05
CA ALA A 21 4.17 -10.33 2.83
C ALA A 21 4.75 -11.02 4.06
N ASP A 22 3.96 -11.85 4.75
CA ASP A 22 4.40 -12.53 5.96
C ASP A 22 5.43 -13.62 5.64
N ASP A 23 5.27 -14.33 4.50
CA ASP A 23 6.25 -15.30 4.02
C ASP A 23 7.58 -14.64 3.66
N LEU A 24 7.55 -13.50 2.95
CA LEU A 24 8.76 -12.74 2.64
C LEU A 24 9.43 -12.22 3.93
N LEU A 25 8.66 -11.69 4.88
CA LEU A 25 9.19 -11.28 6.19
C LEU A 25 9.79 -12.46 6.97
N ALA A 26 9.26 -13.68 6.82
CA ALA A 26 9.83 -14.88 7.43
C ALA A 26 11.17 -15.31 6.79
N LEU A 27 11.44 -14.90 5.55
CA LEU A 27 12.71 -15.17 4.85
C LEU A 27 13.82 -14.15 5.17
N LEU A 28 13.50 -12.99 5.75
CA LEU A 28 14.47 -11.95 6.15
C LEU A 28 15.64 -12.47 7.02
N PRO A 29 15.44 -13.36 8.01
CA PRO A 29 16.53 -13.92 8.80
C PRO A 29 17.47 -14.83 7.99
N GLY A 30 17.01 -15.39 6.87
CA GLY A 30 17.71 -16.43 6.10
C GLY A 30 18.64 -15.92 5.00
N LEU A 31 18.58 -14.63 4.64
CA LEU A 31 19.42 -14.02 3.59
C LEU A 31 20.83 -13.61 4.07
N ALA A 32 21.12 -13.75 5.36
CA ALA A 32 22.45 -13.51 5.92
C ALA A 32 23.31 -14.78 5.83
N VAL A 33 23.91 -15.02 4.67
CA VAL A 33 25.11 -15.87 4.59
C VAL A 33 26.25 -15.15 5.33
N SER A 34 26.33 -15.31 6.66
CA SER A 34 27.56 -15.33 7.48
C SER A 34 27.33 -14.84 8.93
N ARG A 35 27.48 -15.77 9.88
CA ARG A 35 28.10 -15.63 11.21
C ARG A 35 27.55 -14.63 12.27
N PHE A 36 26.49 -13.87 12.03
CA PHE A 36 25.87 -13.02 13.06
C PHE A 36 24.41 -13.41 13.33
N PRO A 37 24.00 -13.68 14.59
CA PRO A 37 22.61 -13.88 14.92
C PRO A 37 21.92 -12.50 14.93
N PHE A 38 21.17 -12.24 13.87
CA PHE A 38 20.18 -11.16 13.73
C PHE A 38 20.70 -9.72 13.48
N PRO A 39 20.51 -9.18 12.28
CA PRO A 39 19.88 -7.87 12.16
C PRO A 39 18.37 -8.07 12.35
N VAL A 40 17.84 -7.72 13.53
CA VAL A 40 16.39 -7.66 13.76
C VAL A 40 15.86 -6.50 12.93
N SER A 41 15.50 -6.76 11.66
CA SER A 41 14.87 -5.75 10.82
C SER A 41 13.68 -5.17 11.58
N ARG A 42 13.55 -3.84 11.61
CA ARG A 42 12.35 -3.19 12.19
C ARG A 42 11.13 -3.39 11.30
N LEU A 43 11.32 -3.88 10.07
CA LEU A 43 10.27 -4.00 9.06
C LEU A 43 9.05 -4.79 9.54
N PRO A 44 9.16 -5.98 10.17
CA PRO A 44 7.99 -6.73 10.64
C PRO A 44 7.16 -5.92 11.65
N LYS A 45 7.80 -5.14 12.53
CA LYS A 45 7.10 -4.27 13.48
C LYS A 45 6.35 -3.14 12.77
N VAL A 46 6.98 -2.52 11.76
CA VAL A 46 6.36 -1.44 10.99
C VAL A 46 5.19 -1.97 10.16
N VAL A 47 5.36 -3.13 9.51
CA VAL A 47 4.28 -3.81 8.79
C VAL A 47 3.10 -4.11 9.70
N ALA A 48 3.36 -4.66 10.89
CA ALA A 48 2.31 -4.91 11.88
C ALA A 48 1.60 -3.61 12.30
N ALA A 49 2.33 -2.50 12.48
CA ALA A 49 1.75 -1.21 12.80
C ALA A 49 0.86 -0.66 11.66
N VAL A 50 1.31 -0.74 10.40
CA VAL A 50 0.54 -0.32 9.22
C VAL A 50 -0.74 -1.16 9.08
N ARG A 51 -0.66 -2.49 9.27
CA ARG A 51 -1.83 -3.37 9.27
C ARG A 51 -2.78 -3.05 10.43
N ALA A 52 -2.26 -2.77 11.62
CA ALA A 52 -3.07 -2.42 12.79
C ALA A 52 -3.78 -1.06 12.63
N ALA A 53 -3.15 -0.11 11.95
CA ALA A 53 -3.75 1.18 11.59
C ALA A 53 -4.85 1.06 10.53
N LYS A 54 -4.98 -0.11 9.87
CA LYS A 54 -5.87 -0.35 8.73
C LYS A 54 -5.65 0.68 7.61
N ASP A 55 -4.38 0.99 7.36
CA ASP A 55 -4.02 1.88 6.26
C ASP A 55 -4.55 1.29 4.93
N PRO A 56 -5.06 2.12 4.02
CA PRO A 56 -5.46 1.68 2.69
C PRO A 56 -4.24 1.13 1.93
N LEU A 57 -4.29 -0.14 1.56
CA LEU A 57 -3.20 -0.83 0.85
C LEU A 57 -3.60 -1.25 -0.56
N THR A 58 -4.89 -1.36 -0.84
CA THR A 58 -5.39 -1.80 -2.14
C THR A 58 -6.41 -0.81 -2.71
N VAL A 59 -6.64 -0.89 -4.03
CA VAL A 59 -7.70 -0.12 -4.70
C VAL A 59 -9.09 -0.38 -4.11
N LYS A 60 -9.30 -1.49 -3.39
CA LYS A 60 -10.56 -1.81 -2.69
C LYS A 60 -10.73 -1.04 -1.38
N ASP A 61 -9.62 -0.56 -0.80
CA ASP A 61 -9.61 0.23 0.44
C ASP A 61 -9.78 1.73 0.18
N LEU A 62 -9.82 2.15 -1.09
CA LEU A 62 -10.10 3.52 -1.46
C LEU A 62 -11.52 3.93 -1.06
N ALA A 63 -11.68 5.18 -0.62
CA ALA A 63 -12.98 5.74 -0.27
C ALA A 63 -13.90 5.99 -1.48
N VAL A 64 -13.39 5.76 -2.70
CA VAL A 64 -14.13 5.82 -3.97
C VAL A 64 -14.11 4.46 -4.64
N LYS A 65 -15.20 4.13 -5.34
CA LYS A 65 -15.33 2.93 -6.16
C LYS A 65 -15.31 3.28 -7.64
N GLY A 66 -15.23 2.26 -8.49
CA GLY A 66 -15.40 2.41 -9.94
C GLY A 66 -16.70 3.17 -10.27
N ASP A 67 -17.81 2.85 -9.59
CA ASP A 67 -19.09 3.55 -9.78
C ASP A 67 -19.01 5.06 -9.50
N ASP A 68 -18.24 5.47 -8.49
CA ASP A 68 -18.03 6.89 -8.18
C ASP A 68 -17.25 7.60 -9.29
N LEU A 69 -16.25 6.90 -9.88
CA LEU A 69 -15.50 7.41 -11.02
C LEU A 69 -16.36 7.51 -12.28
N LEU A 70 -17.23 6.53 -12.53
CA LEU A 70 -18.20 6.58 -13.62
C LEU A 70 -19.16 7.77 -13.43
N ALA A 71 -19.63 8.01 -12.21
CA ALA A 71 -20.48 9.16 -11.88
C ALA A 71 -19.75 10.51 -12.04
N ALA A 72 -18.44 10.54 -11.80
CA ALA A 72 -17.59 11.70 -12.05
C ALA A 72 -17.30 11.96 -13.55
N GLY A 73 -17.71 11.03 -14.44
CA GLY A 73 -17.53 11.17 -15.89
C GLY A 73 -16.34 10.41 -16.46
N VAL A 74 -15.67 9.55 -15.67
CA VAL A 74 -14.63 8.66 -16.19
C VAL A 74 -15.25 7.61 -17.09
N ARG A 75 -14.70 7.43 -18.28
CA ARG A 75 -15.22 6.46 -19.24
C ARG A 75 -15.01 5.03 -18.72
N PRO A 76 -16.04 4.16 -18.80
CA PRO A 76 -15.91 2.77 -18.41
C PRO A 76 -14.87 2.07 -19.27
N GLY A 77 -14.00 1.28 -18.64
CA GLY A 77 -12.91 0.57 -19.31
C GLY A 77 -11.60 0.64 -18.52
N PRO A 78 -10.45 0.35 -19.17
CA PRO A 78 -9.14 0.32 -18.50
C PRO A 78 -8.74 1.64 -17.83
N GLN A 79 -9.26 2.78 -18.32
CA GLN A 79 -9.05 4.11 -17.76
C GLN A 79 -9.53 4.24 -16.30
N VAL A 80 -10.58 3.51 -15.90
CA VAL A 80 -11.06 3.48 -14.51
C VAL A 80 -10.01 2.84 -13.62
N GLY A 81 -9.44 1.72 -14.06
CA GLY A 81 -8.37 1.02 -13.35
C GLY A 81 -7.12 1.89 -13.19
N GLU A 82 -6.65 2.50 -14.28
CA GLU A 82 -5.49 3.41 -14.26
C GLU A 82 -5.70 4.60 -13.31
N THR A 83 -6.92 5.15 -13.27
CA THR A 83 -7.26 6.25 -12.36
C THR A 83 -7.24 5.78 -10.91
N LEU A 84 -7.83 4.62 -10.60
CA LEU A 84 -7.81 4.03 -9.25
C LEU A 84 -6.39 3.73 -8.79
N GLU A 85 -5.53 3.20 -9.67
CA GLU A 85 -4.12 2.95 -9.37
C GLU A 85 -3.35 4.24 -9.08
N ARG A 86 -3.59 5.31 -9.86
CA ARG A 86 -3.01 6.63 -9.60
C ARG A 86 -3.45 7.19 -8.25
N LEU A 87 -4.74 7.08 -7.93
CA LEU A 87 -5.29 7.51 -6.65
C LEU A 87 -4.72 6.70 -5.48
N LEU A 88 -4.57 5.38 -5.66
CA LEU A 88 -3.94 4.52 -4.68
C LEU A 88 -2.49 4.95 -4.41
N ALA A 89 -1.71 5.30 -5.43
CA ALA A 89 -0.35 5.80 -5.23
C ALA A 89 -0.30 7.05 -4.34
N GLU A 90 -1.22 8.00 -4.52
CA GLU A 90 -1.32 9.19 -3.66
C GLU A 90 -1.71 8.86 -2.22
N VAL A 91 -2.59 7.88 -2.04
CA VAL A 91 -3.07 7.41 -0.74
C VAL A 91 -2.01 6.59 0.00
N LEU A 92 -1.17 5.84 -0.73
CA LEU A 92 -0.03 5.12 -0.16
C LEU A 92 1.04 6.10 0.37
N GLU A 93 1.21 7.25 -0.29
CA GLU A 93 2.03 8.35 0.26
C GLU A 93 1.41 8.93 1.54
N ASP A 94 0.13 9.27 1.49
CA ASP A 94 -0.59 9.90 2.59
C ASP A 94 -1.99 9.27 2.78
N PRO A 95 -2.16 8.35 3.75
CA PRO A 95 -3.43 7.67 3.95
C PRO A 95 -4.55 8.61 4.41
N SER A 96 -4.21 9.81 4.92
CA SER A 96 -5.21 10.82 5.30
C SER A 96 -5.97 11.39 4.10
N ARG A 97 -5.42 11.25 2.89
CA ARG A 97 -6.03 11.68 1.63
C ARG A 97 -7.09 10.72 1.12
N ASN A 98 -7.27 9.57 1.76
CA ASN A 98 -8.29 8.59 1.41
C ASN A 98 -9.71 9.03 1.83
N THR A 99 -10.14 10.18 1.30
CA THR A 99 -11.48 10.73 1.50
C THR A 99 -12.18 10.85 0.15
N ARG A 100 -13.49 10.63 0.13
CA ARG A 100 -14.27 10.62 -1.11
C ARG A 100 -14.14 11.96 -1.84
N GLU A 101 -14.17 13.05 -1.09
CA GLU A 101 -14.08 14.42 -1.60
C GLU A 101 -12.73 14.71 -2.24
N TYR A 102 -11.63 14.34 -1.56
CA TYR A 102 -10.28 14.54 -2.10
C TYR A 102 -10.07 13.70 -3.36
N LEU A 103 -10.43 12.41 -3.30
CA LEU A 103 -10.22 11.49 -4.42
C LEU A 103 -11.03 11.89 -5.65
N LEU A 104 -12.29 12.30 -5.47
CA LEU A 104 -13.11 12.82 -6.58
C LEU A 104 -12.60 14.14 -7.15
N SER A 105 -11.90 14.97 -6.36
CA SER A 105 -11.29 16.20 -6.88
C SER A 105 -10.03 15.96 -7.74
N ARG A 106 -9.47 14.74 -7.70
CA ARG A 106 -8.26 14.32 -8.43
C ARG A 106 -8.56 13.49 -9.68
N VAL A 107 -9.85 13.30 -9.98
CA VAL A 107 -10.39 12.53 -11.11
C VAL A 107 -10.81 13.48 -12.21
#